data_AF-A0AA35TMT7-F1
#
_entry.id   AF-A0AA35TMT7-F1
#
_cell.length_a   1.000
_cell.length_b   1.000
_cell.length_c   1.000
_cell.angle_alpha   90.00
_cell.angle_beta   90.00
_cell.angle_gamma   90.00
#
_symmetry.space_group_name_H-M   'P 1'
#
loop_
_entity.id
_entity.type
_entity.pdbx_description
1 polymer ?
#
loop_
_entity_poly.entity_id
_entity_poly.type
_entity_poly.pdbx_seq_one_letter_code
_entity_poly.pdbx_strand_id
1 'polypeptide(L)'
;MADSDSDRDGEGGQPMPPAEPAEPPEQPSCLVPELLCEYLKIPKSPTEVTLMLKVRAVAQATEDRRAPITICAVIDRSGSMKKHLPLLKETLQFMVQQLRSSDKLGVVTFDHEVKTELPLTAMTTSGKLLAERAIDGVKERGHTNLSGGLLAALEALYRIPENEASQVESVLLFTDGKANVGIKAQAPLVKATSSMLDQIGRQANVFTFGYGGEHDADLLRAVSEAGHGLFYYIDNADSIPESFCDCLGGLLSVSAQNVRLLFRAAERMKLHKPLTTYSTTEMEQHTEYQVTIPDIYCEEEKCILVKVTTPGRDSMSESENLALSSCTVTYFDVLNSCPVQHRVECSVVLNPAISCPVTSDCVDDVEQHRLRCEVAEALGKANKMADSGNFAGARGLLQGTVKRVRGSRVSRQVLAVHLLETLQESLEGIQDKVTFAQHGKAVILSYAGSHWQQRSNTKPSQEGYVRRRTEMAPTGLLSAKSAASSAPSSTNSYSPYRNSHKTTLLSHYAATKK
;
A
#
# COMPACT_ATOMS: atom_id res chain seq x y z
N MET A 1 62.66 38.12 60.81
CA MET A 1 62.01 39.30 60.21
C MET A 1 60.91 38.78 59.33
N ALA A 2 59.73 39.37 59.50
CA ALA A 2 58.47 38.95 58.90
C ALA A 2 58.45 39.16 57.39
N ASP A 3 57.50 38.44 56.76
CA ASP A 3 56.76 38.68 55.50
C ASP A 3 56.63 37.32 54.77
N SER A 4 55.54 36.92 54.12
CA SER A 4 54.10 37.23 54.10
C SER A 4 53.56 36.32 52.98
N ASP A 5 52.34 35.79 53.13
CA ASP A 5 51.70 34.77 52.28
C ASP A 5 51.76 34.97 50.75
N SER A 6 51.81 33.86 50.02
CA SER A 6 50.89 33.64 48.88
C SER A 6 50.74 32.15 48.54
N ASP A 7 49.51 31.69 48.82
CA ASP A 7 48.79 30.50 48.40
C ASP A 7 49.24 29.79 47.11
N ARG A 8 49.55 28.49 47.24
CA ARG A 8 49.31 27.47 46.21
C ARG A 8 49.14 26.12 46.87
N ASP A 9 47.90 25.65 47.03
CA ASP A 9 47.59 24.22 47.13
C ASP A 9 46.09 23.97 46.88
N GLY A 10 45.79 23.03 45.98
CA GLY A 10 44.52 22.31 45.96
C GLY A 10 43.54 22.59 44.82
N GLU A 11 43.92 22.37 43.56
CA GLU A 11 42.91 22.10 42.51
C GLU A 11 42.33 20.69 42.72
N GLY A 12 41.11 20.65 43.25
CA GLY A 12 40.29 19.45 43.32
C GLY A 12 39.89 19.00 41.91
N GLY A 13 40.40 17.85 41.48
CA GLY A 13 39.96 17.18 40.26
C GLY A 13 38.47 16.82 40.36
N GLN A 14 37.63 17.48 39.58
CA GLN A 14 36.25 17.07 39.36
C GLN A 14 36.24 15.71 38.64
N PRO A 15 35.42 14.73 39.08
CA PRO A 15 35.26 13.48 38.34
C PRO A 15 34.60 13.79 36.98
N MET A 16 35.22 13.29 35.91
CA MET A 16 34.65 13.36 34.56
C MET A 16 33.22 12.80 34.55
N PRO A 17 32.28 13.42 33.82
CA PRO A 17 30.96 12.86 33.63
C PRO A 17 31.08 11.50 32.92
N PRO A 18 30.22 10.52 33.25
CA PRO A 18 30.20 9.24 32.55
C PRO A 18 29.96 9.52 31.06
N ALA A 19 30.82 8.94 30.21
CA ALA A 19 30.68 9.01 28.77
C ALA A 19 29.25 8.59 28.39
N GLU A 20 28.55 9.47 27.67
CA GLU A 20 27.28 9.13 27.04
C GLU A 20 27.47 7.83 26.24
N PRO A 21 26.53 6.88 26.33
CA PRO A 21 26.63 5.66 25.54
C PRO A 21 26.71 6.07 24.08
N ALA A 22 27.80 5.66 23.42
CA ALA A 22 28.02 5.90 22.00
C ALA A 22 26.76 5.53 21.22
N GLU A 23 26.24 6.48 20.45
CA GLU A 23 25.13 6.22 19.53
C GLU A 23 25.47 4.99 18.68
N PRO A 24 24.56 4.01 18.56
CA PRO A 24 24.81 2.83 17.74
C PRO A 24 25.12 3.31 16.31
N PRO A 25 26.07 2.64 15.61
CA PRO A 25 26.45 3.04 14.26
C PRO A 25 25.21 3.15 13.39
N GLU A 26 25.04 4.27 12.69
CA GLU A 26 23.94 4.49 11.74
C GLU A 26 23.89 3.34 10.73
N GLN A 27 23.04 2.36 11.00
CA GLN A 27 22.81 1.26 10.08
C GLN A 27 22.09 1.85 8.86
N PRO A 28 22.51 1.52 7.63
CA PRO A 28 21.84 1.99 6.42
C PRO A 28 20.39 1.47 6.45
N SER A 29 19.46 2.38 6.68
CA SER A 29 18.05 2.09 6.83
C SER A 29 17.36 2.00 5.48
N CYS A 30 16.55 0.95 5.29
CA CYS A 30 15.71 0.86 4.09
C CYS A 30 14.47 1.77 4.15
N LEU A 31 14.12 2.32 5.34
CA LEU A 31 13.01 3.26 5.51
C LEU A 31 13.49 4.63 6.01
N VAL A 32 13.04 5.68 5.36
CA VAL A 32 13.30 7.08 5.75
C VAL A 32 12.00 7.68 6.28
N PRO A 33 11.78 7.69 7.61
CA PRO A 33 10.66 8.39 8.22
C PRO A 33 10.91 9.90 8.31
N GLU A 34 9.85 10.67 8.10
CA GLU A 34 9.81 12.12 8.21
C GLU A 34 8.46 12.54 8.82
N LEU A 35 8.45 13.44 9.81
CA LEU A 35 7.22 13.87 10.46
C LEU A 35 6.97 15.35 10.17
N LEU A 36 6.00 15.61 9.29
CA LEU A 36 5.63 16.92 8.75
C LEU A 36 4.47 17.55 9.53
N CYS A 37 4.41 18.88 9.55
CA CYS A 37 3.35 19.65 10.18
C CYS A 37 2.62 20.52 9.14
N GLU A 38 1.29 20.62 9.23
CA GLU A 38 0.50 21.48 8.34
C GLU A 38 0.72 22.98 8.58
N TYR A 39 1.19 23.37 9.76
CA TYR A 39 1.42 24.76 10.10
C TYR A 39 2.91 25.04 10.26
N LEU A 40 3.35 26.10 9.60
CA LEU A 40 4.66 26.72 9.83
C LEU A 40 4.73 27.40 11.21
N LYS A 41 3.56 27.80 11.75
CA LYS A 41 3.41 28.55 13.00
C LYS A 41 2.12 28.13 13.70
N ILE A 42 2.19 27.83 15.00
CA ILE A 42 1.01 27.42 15.77
C ILE A 42 0.09 28.63 16.01
N PRO A 43 -1.24 28.48 15.86
CA PRO A 43 -2.20 29.52 16.21
C PRO A 43 -2.13 29.94 17.69
N LYS A 44 -2.56 31.18 17.98
CA LYS A 44 -2.54 31.72 19.35
C LYS A 44 -3.48 30.97 20.30
N SER A 45 -4.67 30.62 19.81
CA SER A 45 -5.67 29.84 20.54
C SER A 45 -5.38 28.33 20.49
N PRO A 46 -5.87 27.56 21.48
CA PRO A 46 -5.87 26.10 21.39
C PRO A 46 -6.44 25.64 20.06
N THR A 47 -5.66 24.89 19.30
CA THR A 47 -6.03 24.47 17.94
C THR A 47 -5.59 23.03 17.68
N GLU A 48 -6.38 22.31 16.88
CA GLU A 48 -5.98 21.03 16.32
C GLU A 48 -4.99 21.25 15.17
N VAL A 49 -3.82 20.64 15.30
CA VAL A 49 -2.76 20.65 14.29
C VAL A 49 -2.65 19.25 13.69
N THR A 50 -2.68 19.18 12.37
CA THR A 50 -2.47 17.96 11.60
C THR A 50 -0.99 17.76 11.37
N LEU A 51 -0.48 16.62 11.81
CA LEU A 51 0.83 16.09 11.49
C LEU A 51 0.70 14.99 10.45
N MET A 52 1.70 14.83 9.60
CA MET A 52 1.82 13.73 8.66
C MET A 52 3.13 13.01 8.86
N LEU A 53 3.08 11.75 9.29
CA LEU A 53 4.24 10.88 9.19
C LEU A 53 4.32 10.36 7.76
N LYS A 54 5.45 10.59 7.11
CA LYS A 54 5.80 10.10 5.77
C LYS A 54 6.93 9.08 5.95
N VAL A 55 6.69 7.83 5.59
CA VAL A 55 7.68 6.75 5.64
C VAL A 55 7.96 6.30 4.22
N ARG A 56 9.17 6.59 3.74
CA ARG A 56 9.59 6.27 2.37
C ARG A 56 10.59 5.12 2.37
N ALA A 57 10.32 4.09 1.58
CA ALA A 57 11.31 3.06 1.30
C ALA A 57 12.31 3.55 0.26
N VAL A 58 13.60 3.34 0.52
CA VAL A 58 14.68 3.68 -0.41
C VAL A 58 14.62 2.73 -1.62
N ALA A 59 14.99 3.23 -2.79
CA ALA A 59 15.14 2.40 -3.98
C ALA A 59 16.22 1.32 -3.76
N GLN A 60 16.01 0.14 -4.33
CA GLN A 60 17.04 -0.90 -4.31
C GLN A 60 18.25 -0.45 -5.14
N ALA A 61 19.44 -0.55 -4.55
CA ALA A 61 20.68 -0.22 -5.24
C ALA A 61 21.00 -1.17 -6.42
N THR A 62 20.46 -2.40 -6.40
CA THR A 62 20.59 -3.38 -7.49
C THR A 62 19.33 -4.24 -7.62
N GLU A 63 18.86 -4.47 -8.86
CA GLU A 63 17.70 -5.36 -9.15
C GLU A 63 17.89 -6.81 -8.67
N ASP A 64 19.14 -7.22 -8.39
CA ASP A 64 19.45 -8.58 -7.95
C ASP A 64 19.18 -8.83 -6.46
N ARG A 65 19.11 -7.81 -5.60
CA ARG A 65 18.85 -7.99 -4.16
C ARG A 65 17.35 -7.90 -3.83
N ARG A 66 16.63 -9.00 -3.97
CA ARG A 66 15.30 -9.18 -3.35
C ARG A 66 15.20 -10.48 -2.55
N ALA A 67 14.30 -10.50 -1.57
CA ALA A 67 14.00 -11.70 -0.81
C ALA A 67 13.34 -12.79 -1.66
N PRO A 68 13.58 -14.08 -1.33
CA PRO A 68 12.79 -15.18 -1.86
C PRO A 68 11.33 -15.05 -1.45
N ILE A 69 10.43 -15.35 -2.38
CA ILE A 69 8.98 -15.29 -2.15
C ILE A 69 8.32 -16.66 -2.31
N THR A 70 7.25 -16.88 -1.56
CA THR A 70 6.37 -18.04 -1.75
C THR A 70 4.98 -17.57 -2.16
N ILE A 71 4.52 -18.02 -3.33
CA ILE A 71 3.19 -17.69 -3.85
C ILE A 71 2.33 -18.96 -3.92
N CYS A 72 1.11 -18.89 -3.43
CA CYS A 72 0.07 -19.87 -3.72
C CYS A 72 -1.00 -19.24 -4.62
N ALA A 73 -1.05 -19.66 -5.89
CA ALA A 73 -2.08 -19.23 -6.83
C ALA A 73 -3.33 -20.10 -6.66
N VAL A 74 -4.45 -19.46 -6.34
CA VAL A 74 -5.75 -20.10 -6.12
C VAL A 74 -6.69 -19.72 -7.25
N ILE A 75 -6.98 -20.68 -8.12
CA ILE A 75 -7.64 -20.44 -9.39
C ILE A 75 -9.06 -21.02 -9.33
N ASP A 76 -10.05 -20.15 -9.44
CA ASP A 76 -11.41 -20.54 -9.76
C ASP A 76 -11.45 -21.12 -11.18
N ARG A 77 -11.93 -22.35 -11.31
CA ARG A 77 -12.12 -23.01 -12.60
C ARG A 77 -13.60 -23.26 -12.90
N SER A 78 -14.52 -22.61 -12.22
CA SER A 78 -15.96 -22.71 -12.48
C SER A 78 -16.31 -22.34 -13.93
N GLY A 79 -17.49 -22.76 -14.39
CA GLY A 79 -17.89 -22.56 -15.79
C GLY A 79 -17.91 -21.09 -16.26
N SER A 80 -18.11 -20.14 -15.35
CA SER A 80 -18.08 -18.70 -15.65
C SER A 80 -16.69 -18.21 -16.06
N MET A 81 -15.64 -18.79 -15.47
CA MET A 81 -14.24 -18.44 -15.75
C MET A 81 -13.79 -18.77 -17.17
N LYS A 82 -14.60 -19.49 -17.97
CA LYS A 82 -14.26 -19.89 -19.35
C LYS A 82 -13.73 -18.75 -20.22
N LYS A 83 -14.26 -17.52 -20.05
CA LYS A 83 -13.84 -16.33 -20.81
C LYS A 83 -12.56 -15.68 -20.27
N HIS A 84 -12.19 -15.92 -19.01
CA HIS A 84 -11.06 -15.29 -18.33
C HIS A 84 -9.85 -16.23 -18.18
N LEU A 85 -10.09 -17.54 -18.11
CA LEU A 85 -9.08 -18.57 -17.85
C LEU A 85 -7.93 -18.57 -18.87
N PRO A 86 -8.13 -18.40 -20.19
CA PRO A 86 -7.01 -18.37 -21.14
C PRO A 86 -5.99 -17.26 -20.85
N LEU A 87 -6.47 -16.04 -20.56
CA LEU A 87 -5.59 -14.92 -20.27
C LEU A 87 -4.98 -15.02 -18.87
N LEU A 88 -5.74 -15.52 -17.88
CA LEU A 88 -5.19 -15.83 -16.56
C LEU A 88 -4.04 -16.83 -16.65
N LYS A 89 -4.18 -17.91 -17.44
CA LYS A 89 -3.10 -18.88 -17.66
C LYS A 89 -1.85 -18.22 -18.24
N GLU A 90 -2.02 -17.39 -19.27
CA GLU A 90 -0.90 -16.65 -19.88
C GLU A 90 -0.20 -15.75 -18.85
N THR A 91 -0.97 -15.05 -18.01
CA THR A 91 -0.42 -14.22 -16.94
C THR A 91 0.31 -15.04 -15.86
N LEU A 92 -0.21 -16.21 -15.49
CA LEU A 92 0.46 -17.12 -14.55
C LEU A 92 1.72 -17.77 -15.16
N GLN A 93 1.72 -18.10 -16.45
CA GLN A 93 2.93 -18.54 -17.15
C GLN A 93 4.00 -17.44 -17.16
N PHE A 94 3.60 -16.19 -17.43
CA PHE A 94 4.50 -15.05 -17.31
C PHE A 94 5.08 -14.93 -15.89
N MET A 95 4.26 -15.11 -14.85
CA MET A 95 4.75 -15.14 -13.46
C MET A 95 5.82 -16.21 -13.25
N VAL A 96 5.59 -17.44 -13.71
CA VAL A 96 6.56 -18.55 -13.60
C VAL A 96 7.91 -18.16 -14.21
N GLN A 97 7.90 -17.41 -15.31
CA GLN A 97 9.13 -16.90 -15.94
C GLN A 97 9.86 -15.88 -15.06
N GLN A 98 9.15 -15.00 -14.36
CA GLN A 98 9.73 -13.97 -13.49
C GLN A 98 10.23 -14.49 -12.13
N LEU A 99 9.76 -15.66 -11.68
CA LEU A 99 10.21 -16.28 -10.44
C LEU A 99 11.65 -16.83 -10.54
N ARG A 100 12.42 -16.72 -9.46
CA ARG A 100 13.79 -17.24 -9.33
C ARG A 100 13.78 -18.65 -8.75
N SER A 101 14.89 -19.37 -8.87
CA SER A 101 15.03 -20.73 -8.29
C SER A 101 14.86 -20.80 -6.78
N SER A 102 15.06 -19.68 -6.08
CA SER A 102 14.82 -19.53 -4.64
C SER A 102 13.34 -19.33 -4.28
N ASP A 103 12.49 -18.96 -5.23
CA ASP A 103 11.07 -18.74 -4.99
C ASP A 103 10.28 -20.04 -5.06
N LYS A 104 9.12 -20.08 -4.41
CA LYS A 104 8.21 -21.23 -4.44
C LYS A 104 6.87 -20.83 -5.03
N LEU A 105 6.30 -21.71 -5.86
CA LEU A 105 4.94 -21.58 -6.38
C LEU A 105 4.14 -22.83 -6.05
N GLY A 106 2.93 -22.63 -5.55
CA GLY A 106 1.88 -23.65 -5.46
C GLY A 106 0.68 -23.23 -6.31
N VAL A 107 -0.03 -24.22 -6.86
CA VAL A 107 -1.23 -24.00 -7.67
C VAL A 107 -2.36 -24.85 -7.10
N VAL A 108 -3.38 -24.18 -6.60
CA VAL A 108 -4.62 -24.78 -6.12
C VAL A 108 -5.73 -24.35 -7.08
N THR A 109 -6.52 -25.30 -7.57
CA THR A 109 -7.74 -24.99 -8.31
C THR A 109 -8.94 -25.36 -7.48
N PHE A 110 -10.05 -24.65 -7.69
CA PHE A 110 -11.30 -24.99 -7.04
C PHE A 110 -12.48 -24.84 -8.00
N ASP A 111 -13.42 -25.76 -7.83
CA ASP A 111 -14.77 -25.66 -8.34
C ASP A 111 -15.75 -26.00 -7.20
N HIS A 112 -16.60 -27.02 -7.30
CA HIS A 112 -17.23 -27.64 -6.12
C HIS A 112 -16.24 -28.43 -5.25
N GLU A 113 -15.15 -28.91 -5.84
CA GLU A 113 -14.03 -29.62 -5.20
C GLU A 113 -12.76 -28.76 -5.23
N VAL A 114 -11.87 -28.99 -4.29
CA VAL A 114 -10.56 -28.32 -4.22
C VAL A 114 -9.48 -29.31 -4.65
N LYS A 115 -8.58 -28.90 -5.54
CA LYS A 115 -7.50 -29.74 -6.03
C LYS A 115 -6.18 -28.97 -6.05
N THR A 116 -5.17 -29.53 -5.40
CA THR A 116 -3.78 -29.08 -5.55
C THR A 116 -3.24 -29.59 -6.87
N GLU A 117 -3.12 -28.71 -7.86
CA GLU A 117 -2.54 -29.03 -9.17
C GLU A 117 -1.01 -29.04 -9.11
N LEU A 118 -0.42 -28.18 -8.28
CA LEU A 118 1.00 -28.14 -7.99
C LEU A 118 1.20 -27.89 -6.49
N PRO A 119 1.80 -28.83 -5.73
CA PRO A 119 2.23 -28.54 -4.37
C PRO A 119 3.31 -27.46 -4.38
N LEU A 120 3.56 -26.78 -3.26
CA LEU A 120 4.58 -25.73 -3.18
C LEU A 120 5.94 -26.26 -3.68
N THR A 121 6.37 -25.73 -4.83
CA THR A 121 7.53 -26.23 -5.58
C THR A 121 8.51 -25.08 -5.80
N ALA A 122 9.80 -25.32 -5.58
CA ALA A 122 10.84 -24.34 -5.89
C ALA A 122 10.92 -24.10 -7.40
N MET A 123 11.00 -22.85 -7.86
CA MET A 123 10.98 -22.45 -9.26
C MET A 123 12.33 -22.60 -9.95
N THR A 124 12.99 -23.73 -9.71
CA THR A 124 14.13 -24.22 -10.51
C THR A 124 13.69 -24.51 -11.94
N THR A 125 14.61 -24.77 -12.86
CA THR A 125 14.27 -25.10 -14.25
C THR A 125 13.25 -26.24 -14.35
N SER A 126 13.38 -27.31 -13.55
CA SER A 126 12.41 -28.40 -13.51
C SER A 126 11.09 -27.99 -12.83
N GLY A 127 11.15 -27.19 -11.76
CA GLY A 127 9.97 -26.68 -11.07
C GLY A 127 9.12 -25.77 -11.95
N LYS A 128 9.75 -24.91 -12.76
CA LYS A 128 9.05 -24.06 -13.75
C LYS A 128 8.32 -24.90 -14.80
N LEU A 129 8.96 -25.92 -15.34
CA LEU A 129 8.32 -26.84 -16.29
C LEU A 129 7.13 -27.58 -15.69
N LEU A 130 7.21 -27.98 -14.41
CA LEU A 130 6.08 -28.59 -13.70
C LEU A 130 4.94 -27.59 -13.50
N ALA A 131 5.26 -26.35 -13.13
CA ALA A 131 4.28 -25.29 -12.95
C ALA A 131 3.56 -24.93 -14.25
N GLU A 132 4.30 -24.75 -15.35
CA GLU A 132 3.72 -24.49 -16.68
C GLU A 132 2.75 -25.59 -17.10
N ARG A 133 3.14 -26.86 -16.94
CA ARG A 133 2.26 -28.01 -17.23
C ARG A 133 1.02 -28.05 -16.34
N ALA A 134 1.16 -27.74 -15.06
CA ALA A 134 0.03 -27.70 -14.13
C ALA A 134 -0.97 -26.60 -14.52
N ILE A 135 -0.47 -25.41 -14.86
CA ILE A 135 -1.28 -24.26 -15.32
C ILE A 135 -1.98 -24.59 -16.65
N ASP A 136 -1.27 -25.17 -17.61
CA ASP A 136 -1.84 -25.57 -18.90
C ASP A 136 -2.95 -26.61 -18.76
N GLY A 137 -2.78 -27.53 -17.81
CA GLY A 137 -3.74 -28.59 -17.52
C GLY A 137 -5.08 -28.12 -16.92
N VAL A 138 -5.17 -26.89 -16.39
CA VAL A 138 -6.40 -26.39 -15.75
C VAL A 138 -7.52 -26.26 -16.80
N LYS A 139 -8.69 -26.85 -16.54
CA LYS A 139 -9.86 -26.76 -17.44
C LYS A 139 -11.09 -26.31 -16.66
N GLU A 140 -12.00 -25.63 -17.33
CA GLU A 140 -13.23 -25.18 -16.70
C GLU A 140 -14.13 -26.37 -16.32
N ARG A 141 -14.68 -26.34 -15.10
CA ARG A 141 -15.57 -27.38 -14.56
C ARG A 141 -16.33 -26.84 -13.34
N GLY A 142 -17.60 -27.24 -13.19
CA GLY A 142 -18.31 -27.20 -11.90
C GLY A 142 -18.75 -25.82 -11.37
N HIS A 143 -19.05 -25.80 -10.07
CA HIS A 143 -19.50 -24.63 -9.28
C HIS A 143 -18.33 -23.94 -8.55
N THR A 144 -18.58 -23.15 -7.50
CA THR A 144 -17.58 -22.27 -6.85
C THR A 144 -17.52 -22.48 -5.33
N ASN A 145 -16.48 -23.17 -4.84
CA ASN A 145 -16.11 -23.39 -3.44
C ASN A 145 -14.91 -22.52 -3.06
N LEU A 146 -15.16 -21.21 -3.05
CA LEU A 146 -14.14 -20.19 -2.80
C LEU A 146 -13.43 -20.40 -1.45
N SER A 147 -14.20 -20.69 -0.39
CA SER A 147 -13.63 -20.90 0.94
C SER A 147 -12.69 -22.09 0.99
N GLY A 148 -13.02 -23.18 0.28
CA GLY A 148 -12.17 -24.38 0.25
C GLY A 148 -10.84 -24.11 -0.44
N GLY A 149 -10.85 -23.42 -1.58
CA GLY A 149 -9.63 -23.06 -2.31
C GLY A 149 -8.71 -22.16 -1.49
N LEU A 150 -9.27 -21.11 -0.86
CA LEU A 150 -8.53 -20.19 -0.02
C LEU A 150 -7.90 -20.89 1.20
N LEU A 151 -8.69 -21.68 1.93
CA LEU A 151 -8.21 -22.37 3.13
C LEU A 151 -7.15 -23.43 2.80
N ALA A 152 -7.28 -24.13 1.66
CA ALA A 152 -6.27 -25.08 1.21
C ALA A 152 -4.92 -24.40 0.89
N ALA A 153 -4.96 -23.20 0.32
CA ALA A 153 -3.75 -22.41 0.07
C ALA A 153 -3.09 -21.92 1.36
N LEU A 154 -3.88 -21.40 2.31
CA LEU A 154 -3.38 -21.01 3.63
C LEU A 154 -2.81 -22.22 4.40
N GLU A 155 -3.46 -23.37 4.32
CA GLU A 155 -2.97 -24.60 4.92
C GLU A 155 -1.64 -25.06 4.26
N ALA A 156 -1.48 -24.87 2.94
CA ALA A 156 -0.22 -25.14 2.27
C ALA A 156 0.92 -24.25 2.80
N LEU A 157 0.66 -22.96 3.07
CA LEU A 157 1.63 -22.05 3.70
C LEU A 157 1.93 -22.46 5.15
N TYR A 158 0.90 -22.78 5.93
CA TYR A 158 1.04 -23.24 7.32
C TYR A 158 1.94 -24.46 7.46
N ARG A 159 1.89 -25.39 6.49
CA ARG A 159 2.72 -26.60 6.48
C ARG A 159 4.19 -26.36 6.12
N ILE A 160 4.59 -25.16 5.69
CA ILE A 160 5.99 -24.88 5.38
C ILE A 160 6.80 -24.86 6.69
N PRO A 161 7.85 -25.68 6.81
CA PRO A 161 8.76 -25.63 7.95
C PRO A 161 9.37 -24.23 8.11
N GLU A 162 9.57 -23.77 9.34
CA GLU A 162 10.05 -22.41 9.62
C GLU A 162 11.43 -22.12 8.99
N ASN A 163 12.32 -23.12 8.94
CA ASN A 163 13.63 -23.02 8.30
C ASN A 163 13.59 -22.98 6.76
N GLU A 164 12.42 -23.27 6.17
CA GLU A 164 12.18 -23.25 4.73
C GLU A 164 11.21 -22.15 4.30
N ALA A 165 10.68 -21.39 5.26
CA ALA A 165 9.74 -20.32 5.01
C ALA A 165 10.40 -19.18 4.23
N SER A 166 9.65 -18.63 3.28
CA SER A 166 10.06 -17.38 2.64
C SER A 166 9.75 -16.20 3.56
N GLN A 167 10.52 -15.12 3.44
CA GLN A 167 10.20 -13.89 4.17
C GLN A 167 8.86 -13.30 3.70
N VAL A 168 8.53 -13.46 2.42
CA VAL A 168 7.28 -13.00 1.83
C VAL A 168 6.46 -14.21 1.40
N GLU A 169 5.33 -14.46 2.07
CA GLU A 169 4.36 -15.49 1.71
C GLU A 169 3.06 -14.82 1.22
N SER A 170 2.47 -15.31 0.14
CA SER A 170 1.28 -14.69 -0.44
C SER A 170 0.34 -15.68 -1.12
N VAL A 171 -0.95 -15.48 -0.92
CA VAL A 171 -2.03 -16.17 -1.63
C VAL A 171 -2.61 -15.21 -2.67
N LEU A 172 -2.68 -15.64 -3.92
CA LEU A 172 -3.33 -14.90 -5.00
C LEU A 172 -4.61 -15.63 -5.39
N LEU A 173 -5.77 -15.10 -5.01
CA LEU A 173 -7.07 -15.69 -5.28
C LEU A 173 -7.70 -15.07 -6.53
N PHE A 174 -7.98 -15.87 -7.54
CA PHE A 174 -8.57 -15.47 -8.81
C PHE A 174 -9.98 -16.06 -8.95
N THR A 175 -11.03 -15.23 -9.03
CA THR A 175 -12.43 -15.72 -9.12
C THR A 175 -13.37 -14.72 -9.79
N ASP A 176 -14.35 -15.22 -10.54
CA ASP A 176 -15.41 -14.41 -11.17
C ASP A 176 -16.80 -14.68 -10.57
N GLY A 177 -16.86 -15.50 -9.52
CA GLY A 177 -18.08 -16.05 -8.97
C GLY A 177 -18.35 -15.69 -7.52
N LYS A 178 -19.58 -15.96 -7.08
CA LYS A 178 -19.99 -15.89 -5.68
C LYS A 178 -19.63 -17.20 -4.98
N ALA A 179 -19.35 -17.14 -3.68
CA ALA A 179 -19.17 -18.33 -2.86
C ALA A 179 -20.49 -19.13 -2.83
N ASN A 180 -20.56 -20.20 -3.63
CA ASN A 180 -21.77 -21.00 -3.84
C ASN A 180 -21.76 -22.30 -3.04
N VAL A 181 -20.57 -22.74 -2.62
CA VAL A 181 -20.29 -23.95 -1.82
C VAL A 181 -19.34 -23.57 -0.68
N GLY A 182 -19.45 -24.24 0.47
CA GLY A 182 -18.64 -23.95 1.66
C GLY A 182 -19.13 -22.74 2.46
N ILE A 183 -18.21 -21.93 2.97
CA ILE A 183 -18.52 -20.73 3.74
C ILE A 183 -18.93 -19.62 2.78
N LYS A 184 -20.24 -19.34 2.71
CA LYS A 184 -20.79 -18.29 1.84
C LYS A 184 -20.85 -16.92 2.49
N ALA A 185 -20.96 -16.89 3.81
CA ALA A 185 -21.11 -15.65 4.56
C ALA A 185 -19.75 -14.99 4.78
N GLN A 186 -19.71 -13.66 4.63
CA GLN A 186 -18.51 -12.85 4.76
C GLN A 186 -17.84 -12.99 6.14
N ALA A 187 -18.59 -12.75 7.22
CA ALA A 187 -18.00 -12.72 8.56
C ALA A 187 -17.34 -14.07 8.96
N PRO A 188 -17.95 -15.24 8.73
CA PRO A 188 -17.27 -16.51 8.99
C PRO A 188 -16.03 -16.76 8.12
N LEU A 189 -16.03 -16.37 6.84
CA LEU A 189 -14.88 -16.58 5.96
C LEU A 189 -13.71 -15.67 6.35
N VAL A 190 -13.99 -14.41 6.66
CA VAL A 190 -13.02 -13.45 7.19
C VAL A 190 -12.40 -13.97 8.48
N LYS A 191 -13.23 -14.44 9.42
CA LYS A 191 -12.74 -15.02 10.68
C LYS A 191 -11.83 -16.23 10.44
N ALA A 192 -12.25 -17.16 9.57
CA ALA A 192 -11.43 -18.33 9.24
C ALA A 192 -10.09 -17.94 8.60
N THR A 193 -10.10 -16.93 7.72
CA THR A 193 -8.89 -16.39 7.08
C THR A 193 -7.93 -15.82 8.12
N SER A 194 -8.40 -14.92 8.99
CA SER A 194 -7.56 -14.33 10.04
C SER A 194 -7.03 -15.39 11.01
N SER A 195 -7.86 -16.34 11.45
CA SER A 195 -7.41 -17.41 12.35
C SER A 195 -6.33 -18.30 11.73
N MET A 196 -6.39 -18.59 10.42
CA MET A 196 -5.33 -19.34 9.74
C MET A 196 -4.04 -18.52 9.62
N LEU A 197 -4.14 -17.23 9.33
CA LEU A 197 -2.98 -16.33 9.27
C LEU A 197 -2.30 -16.21 10.64
N ASP A 198 -3.08 -16.08 11.71
CA ASP A 198 -2.57 -16.08 13.09
C ASP A 198 -1.84 -17.40 13.42
N GLN A 199 -2.35 -18.54 12.94
CA GLN A 199 -1.72 -19.85 13.12
C GLN A 199 -0.42 -20.01 12.32
N ILE A 200 -0.33 -19.44 11.12
CA ILE A 200 0.91 -19.41 10.33
C ILE A 200 2.00 -18.68 11.12
N GLY A 201 1.64 -17.63 11.87
CA GLY A 201 2.57 -16.91 12.75
C GLY A 201 3.69 -16.15 12.03
N ARG A 202 3.69 -16.18 10.69
CA ARG A 202 4.60 -15.48 9.78
C ARG A 202 3.80 -14.49 8.93
N GLN A 203 4.50 -13.54 8.31
CA GLN A 203 3.87 -12.56 7.44
C GLN A 203 3.37 -13.22 6.13
N ALA A 204 2.07 -13.44 6.06
CA ALA A 204 1.39 -13.97 4.87
C ALA A 204 0.29 -13.01 4.41
N ASN A 205 0.26 -12.73 3.11
CA ASN A 205 -0.71 -11.81 2.51
C ASN A 205 -1.74 -12.55 1.65
N VAL A 206 -2.96 -12.01 1.53
CA VAL A 206 -4.02 -12.53 0.66
C VAL A 206 -4.48 -11.44 -0.29
N PHE A 207 -4.21 -11.62 -1.58
CA PHE A 207 -4.69 -10.74 -2.65
C PHE A 207 -5.85 -11.41 -3.37
N THR A 208 -6.88 -10.63 -3.69
CA THR A 208 -8.08 -11.13 -4.37
C THR A 208 -8.27 -10.41 -5.71
N PHE A 209 -8.54 -11.18 -6.75
CA PHE A 209 -8.78 -10.72 -8.11
C PHE A 209 -10.19 -11.14 -8.52
N GLY A 210 -11.09 -10.16 -8.56
CA GLY A 210 -12.49 -10.35 -8.94
C GLY A 210 -12.70 -10.03 -10.42
N TYR A 211 -13.12 -11.01 -11.23
CA TYR A 211 -13.36 -10.80 -12.65
C TYR A 211 -14.84 -10.52 -12.94
N GLY A 212 -15.11 -9.50 -13.76
CA GLY A 212 -16.46 -9.13 -14.20
C GLY A 212 -17.41 -8.75 -13.05
N GLY A 213 -18.68 -8.50 -13.35
CA GLY A 213 -19.64 -7.98 -12.37
C GLY A 213 -20.27 -8.98 -11.39
N GLU A 214 -20.05 -10.27 -11.60
CA GLU A 214 -20.85 -11.31 -10.93
C GLU A 214 -20.25 -11.81 -9.61
N HIS A 215 -19.00 -11.45 -9.30
CA HIS A 215 -18.34 -11.83 -8.06
C HIS A 215 -18.88 -11.04 -6.86
N ASP A 216 -18.65 -11.54 -5.65
CA ASP A 216 -18.98 -10.83 -4.41
C ASP A 216 -17.84 -9.88 -4.02
N ALA A 217 -17.92 -8.63 -4.46
CA ALA A 217 -16.88 -7.62 -4.24
C ALA A 217 -16.68 -7.27 -2.75
N ASP A 218 -17.74 -7.30 -1.93
CA ASP A 218 -17.62 -7.05 -0.49
C ASP A 218 -16.88 -8.18 0.20
N LEU A 219 -17.19 -9.43 -0.17
CA LEU A 219 -16.51 -10.61 0.33
C LEU A 219 -15.03 -10.59 -0.03
N LEU A 220 -14.69 -10.39 -1.31
CA LEU A 220 -13.30 -10.40 -1.77
C LEU A 220 -12.48 -9.28 -1.15
N ARG A 221 -13.07 -8.08 -1.02
CA ARG A 221 -12.42 -6.96 -0.32
C ARG A 221 -12.17 -7.33 1.13
N ALA A 222 -13.18 -7.79 1.86
CA ALA A 222 -13.06 -8.10 3.28
C ALA A 222 -12.04 -9.22 3.56
N VAL A 223 -11.98 -10.24 2.69
CA VAL A 223 -10.97 -11.29 2.76
C VAL A 223 -9.56 -10.73 2.52
N SER A 224 -9.38 -9.89 1.50
CA SER A 224 -8.06 -9.28 1.24
C SER A 224 -7.61 -8.35 2.35
N GLU A 225 -8.51 -7.55 2.92
CA GLU A 225 -8.22 -6.64 4.04
C GLU A 225 -7.80 -7.44 5.29
N ALA A 226 -8.51 -8.54 5.58
CA ALA A 226 -8.19 -9.43 6.69
C ALA A 226 -6.88 -10.19 6.48
N GLY A 227 -6.49 -10.41 5.23
CA GLY A 227 -5.20 -10.98 4.84
C GLY A 227 -4.15 -9.95 4.44
N HIS A 228 -4.26 -8.70 4.88
CA HIS A 228 -3.24 -7.66 4.66
C HIS A 228 -2.89 -7.37 3.18
N GLY A 229 -3.73 -7.79 2.24
CA GLY A 229 -3.55 -7.59 0.81
C GLY A 229 -4.54 -6.59 0.21
N LEU A 230 -4.69 -6.67 -1.12
CA LEU A 230 -5.57 -5.80 -1.91
C LEU A 230 -6.59 -6.61 -2.70
N PHE A 231 -7.72 -5.96 -2.93
CA PHE A 231 -8.73 -6.39 -3.89
C PHE A 231 -8.54 -5.65 -5.23
N TYR A 232 -8.32 -6.43 -6.28
CA TYR A 232 -8.20 -6.00 -7.66
C TYR A 232 -9.49 -6.35 -8.40
N TYR A 233 -10.16 -5.32 -8.95
CA TYR A 233 -11.30 -5.52 -9.82
C TYR A 233 -10.84 -5.58 -11.28
N ILE A 234 -11.11 -6.70 -11.94
CA ILE A 234 -10.79 -6.94 -13.35
C ILE A 234 -12.09 -6.83 -14.16
N ASP A 235 -12.32 -5.65 -14.74
CA ASP A 235 -13.50 -5.40 -15.57
C ASP A 235 -13.45 -6.15 -16.91
N ASN A 236 -12.28 -6.12 -17.56
CA ASN A 236 -12.06 -6.76 -18.85
C ASN A 236 -10.78 -7.58 -18.86
N ALA A 237 -10.68 -8.48 -19.83
CA ALA A 237 -9.51 -9.35 -19.99
C ALA A 237 -8.22 -8.50 -20.13
N ASP A 238 -8.26 -7.39 -20.86
CA ASP A 238 -7.10 -6.56 -21.13
C ASP A 238 -6.50 -5.88 -19.89
N SER A 239 -7.26 -5.73 -18.80
CA SER A 239 -6.76 -5.21 -17.52
C SER A 239 -6.05 -6.25 -16.65
N ILE A 240 -6.18 -7.56 -16.95
CA ILE A 240 -5.57 -8.65 -16.17
C ILE A 240 -4.06 -8.45 -16.00
N PRO A 241 -3.28 -8.22 -17.08
CA PRO A 241 -1.83 -8.16 -16.95
C PRO A 241 -1.35 -6.98 -16.10
N GLU A 242 -2.02 -5.84 -16.16
CA GLU A 242 -1.62 -4.66 -15.38
C GLU A 242 -1.88 -4.86 -13.89
N SER A 243 -3.09 -5.22 -13.49
CA SER A 243 -3.40 -5.49 -12.07
C SER A 243 -2.55 -6.63 -11.51
N PHE A 244 -2.23 -7.62 -12.35
CA PHE A 244 -1.34 -8.71 -11.96
C PHE A 244 0.11 -8.25 -11.80
N CYS A 245 0.66 -7.47 -12.75
CA CYS A 245 2.02 -6.94 -12.65
C CYS A 245 2.15 -5.96 -11.48
N ASP A 246 1.10 -5.21 -11.13
CA ASP A 246 1.06 -4.37 -9.94
C ASP A 246 1.26 -5.20 -8.69
N CYS A 247 0.49 -6.29 -8.55
CA CYS A 247 0.59 -7.19 -7.43
C CYS A 247 1.96 -7.89 -7.37
N LEU A 248 2.38 -8.51 -8.48
CA LEU A 248 3.65 -9.25 -8.54
C LEU A 248 4.85 -8.32 -8.34
N GLY A 249 4.85 -7.13 -8.95
CA GLY A 249 5.91 -6.13 -8.77
C GLY A 249 6.04 -5.68 -7.32
N GLY A 250 4.93 -5.49 -6.62
CA GLY A 250 4.93 -5.22 -5.17
C GLY A 250 5.54 -6.36 -4.37
N LEU A 251 5.12 -7.61 -4.63
CA LEU A 251 5.64 -8.79 -3.93
C LEU A 251 7.14 -9.02 -4.16
N LEU A 252 7.64 -8.73 -5.37
CA LEU A 252 9.06 -8.85 -5.69
C LEU A 252 9.92 -7.73 -5.10
N SER A 253 9.30 -6.66 -4.59
CA SER A 253 9.99 -5.48 -4.09
C SER A 253 9.73 -5.20 -2.60
N VAL A 254 9.31 -6.17 -1.80
CA VAL A 254 9.17 -5.97 -0.35
C VAL A 254 10.53 -5.63 0.28
N SER A 255 10.61 -4.49 0.97
CA SER A 255 11.82 -4.02 1.66
C SER A 255 11.71 -4.06 3.19
N ALA A 256 10.51 -3.85 3.72
CA ALA A 256 10.26 -3.82 5.15
C ALA A 256 8.94 -4.54 5.49
N GLN A 257 8.95 -5.26 6.62
CA GLN A 257 7.80 -5.98 7.16
C GLN A 257 7.52 -5.60 8.61
N ASN A 258 6.28 -5.82 9.05
CA ASN A 258 5.82 -5.60 10.41
C ASN A 258 6.18 -4.19 10.92
N VAL A 259 5.93 -3.18 10.08
CA VAL A 259 6.25 -1.79 10.37
C VAL A 259 5.28 -1.28 11.43
N ARG A 260 5.77 -0.92 12.62
CA ARG A 260 4.99 -0.33 13.70
C ARG A 260 5.40 1.12 13.88
N LEU A 261 4.41 1.99 13.89
CA LEU A 261 4.54 3.42 14.08
C LEU A 261 3.96 3.75 15.45
N LEU A 262 4.82 4.11 16.40
CA LEU A 262 4.43 4.48 17.76
C LEU A 262 4.45 5.99 17.90
N PHE A 263 3.27 6.60 17.81
CA PHE A 263 3.08 8.04 18.02
C PHE A 263 2.97 8.35 19.50
N ARG A 264 3.75 9.33 19.97
CA ARG A 264 3.74 9.83 21.35
C ARG A 264 3.55 11.32 21.39
N ALA A 265 2.55 11.77 22.13
CA ALA A 265 2.28 13.18 22.36
C ALA A 265 3.42 13.78 23.19
N ALA A 266 3.83 15.01 22.87
CA ALA A 266 4.65 15.79 23.79
C ALA A 266 3.84 16.19 25.04
N GLU A 267 4.53 16.66 26.08
CA GLU A 267 3.86 17.10 27.30
C GLU A 267 2.78 18.16 27.01
N ARG A 268 1.62 18.02 27.68
CA ARG A 268 0.45 18.91 27.55
C ARG A 268 -0.23 18.89 26.17
N MET A 269 0.21 18.04 25.25
CA MET A 269 -0.47 17.78 23.98
C MET A 269 -1.46 16.63 24.13
N LYS A 270 -2.51 16.62 23.30
CA LYS A 270 -3.41 15.47 23.17
C LYS A 270 -3.35 14.95 21.73
N LEU A 271 -2.96 13.70 21.57
CA LEU A 271 -3.07 13.00 20.30
C LEU A 271 -4.50 12.52 20.08
N HIS A 272 -4.92 12.60 18.83
CA HIS A 272 -6.13 11.95 18.34
C HIS A 272 -5.74 10.68 17.61
N LYS A 273 -6.72 9.79 17.43
CA LYS A 273 -6.55 8.56 16.66
C LYS A 273 -5.98 8.88 15.26
N PRO A 274 -4.88 8.23 14.84
CA PRO A 274 -4.37 8.34 13.48
C PRO A 274 -5.44 8.04 12.41
N LEU A 275 -5.48 8.84 11.36
CA LEU A 275 -6.43 8.69 10.25
C LEU A 275 -5.91 7.63 9.27
N THR A 276 -6.30 6.38 9.50
CA THR A 276 -5.92 5.24 8.67
C THR A 276 -6.89 4.07 8.83
N THR A 277 -6.87 3.13 7.88
CA THR A 277 -7.52 1.82 7.98
C THR A 277 -6.60 0.73 8.51
N TYR A 278 -5.31 1.02 8.72
CA TYR A 278 -4.38 0.10 9.36
C TYR A 278 -4.79 -0.18 10.81
N SER A 279 -4.37 -1.36 11.31
CA SER A 279 -4.62 -1.72 12.71
C SER A 279 -3.99 -0.66 13.62
N THR A 280 -4.82 -0.07 14.47
CA THR A 280 -4.45 1.04 15.34
C THR A 280 -4.88 0.71 16.77
N THR A 281 -3.91 0.66 17.68
CA THR A 281 -4.11 0.41 19.10
C THR A 281 -3.83 1.69 19.87
N GLU A 282 -4.76 2.09 20.74
CA GLU A 282 -4.51 3.14 21.73
C GLU A 282 -3.78 2.51 22.91
N MET A 283 -2.52 2.91 23.11
CA MET A 283 -1.65 2.37 24.15
C MET A 283 -1.86 3.13 25.47
N GLU A 284 -1.98 4.45 25.37
CA GLU A 284 -2.29 5.35 26.47
C GLU A 284 -3.25 6.44 25.98
N GLN A 285 -4.27 6.72 26.80
CA GLN A 285 -5.42 7.52 26.39
C GLN A 285 -5.00 8.93 25.95
N HIS A 286 -5.25 9.27 24.69
CA HIS A 286 -4.89 10.56 24.07
C HIS A 286 -3.39 10.92 24.09
N THR A 287 -2.49 10.01 24.41
CA THR A 287 -1.05 10.30 24.49
C THR A 287 -0.19 9.34 23.69
N GLU A 288 -0.66 8.11 23.44
CA GLU A 288 0.12 7.11 22.71
C GLU A 288 -0.76 6.22 21.81
N TYR A 289 -0.44 6.18 20.51
CA TYR A 289 -1.09 5.31 19.53
C TYR A 289 -0.05 4.50 18.76
N GLN A 290 -0.30 3.21 18.59
CA GLN A 290 0.48 2.33 17.71
C GLN A 290 -0.30 2.00 16.44
N VAL A 291 0.29 2.27 15.28
CA VAL A 291 -0.23 1.86 13.97
C VAL A 291 0.66 0.75 13.41
N THR A 292 0.07 -0.36 12.96
CA THR A 292 0.81 -1.46 12.32
C THR A 292 0.52 -1.49 10.82
N ILE A 293 1.57 -1.31 10.01
CA ILE A 293 1.57 -1.46 8.56
C ILE A 293 2.23 -2.82 8.23
N PRO A 294 1.58 -3.69 7.43
CA PRO A 294 2.08 -5.04 7.17
C PRO A 294 3.43 -5.03 6.43
N ASP A 295 3.42 -4.62 5.17
CA ASP A 295 4.60 -4.58 4.31
C ASP A 295 4.77 -3.18 3.72
N ILE A 296 6.01 -2.78 3.44
CA ILE A 296 6.35 -1.64 2.58
C ILE A 296 7.24 -2.14 1.45
N TYR A 297 6.89 -1.76 0.22
CA TYR A 297 7.64 -2.08 -1.00
C TYR A 297 8.73 -1.05 -1.27
N CYS A 298 9.73 -1.39 -2.06
CA CYS A 298 10.77 -0.47 -2.48
C CYS A 298 10.16 0.71 -3.24
N GLU A 299 10.70 1.90 -3.00
CA GLU A 299 10.21 3.17 -3.58
C GLU A 299 8.77 3.54 -3.15
N GLU A 300 8.13 2.73 -2.30
CA GLU A 300 6.81 3.02 -1.75
C GLU A 300 6.90 4.09 -0.66
N GLU A 301 5.88 4.92 -0.60
CA GLU A 301 5.69 5.91 0.45
C GLU A 301 4.38 5.66 1.18
N LYS A 302 4.45 5.60 2.51
CA LYS A 302 3.28 5.53 3.39
C LYS A 302 3.16 6.83 4.17
N CYS A 303 2.06 7.53 3.96
CA CYS A 303 1.70 8.69 4.76
C CYS A 303 0.63 8.32 5.81
N ILE A 304 0.74 8.84 7.02
CA ILE A 304 -0.26 8.69 8.09
C ILE A 304 -0.52 10.06 8.70
N LEU A 305 -1.77 10.51 8.67
CA LEU A 305 -2.17 11.74 9.35
C LEU A 305 -2.51 11.46 10.80
N VAL A 306 -2.03 12.31 11.69
CA VAL A 306 -2.42 12.31 13.11
C VAL A 306 -2.70 13.74 13.53
N LYS A 307 -3.75 13.96 14.33
CA LYS A 307 -4.04 15.29 14.87
C LYS A 307 -3.52 15.41 16.29
N VAL A 308 -2.99 16.58 16.60
CA VAL A 308 -2.54 16.98 17.93
C VAL A 308 -3.31 18.21 18.36
N THR A 309 -3.99 18.16 19.51
CA THR A 309 -4.54 19.35 20.15
C THR A 309 -3.44 20.05 20.93
N THR A 310 -3.19 21.30 20.56
CA THR A 310 -2.24 22.18 21.24
C THR A 310 -2.97 23.05 22.28
N PRO A 311 -2.35 23.38 23.42
CA PRO A 311 -2.93 24.26 24.44
C PRO A 311 -2.92 25.76 24.04
N GLY A 312 -2.47 26.10 22.82
CA GLY A 312 -2.35 27.48 22.34
C GLY A 312 -1.09 28.19 22.85
N ARG A 313 -0.53 29.11 22.04
CA ARG A 313 0.73 29.81 22.34
C ARG A 313 0.66 30.64 23.63
N ASP A 314 -0.50 31.22 23.95
CA ASP A 314 -0.64 32.16 25.08
C ASP A 314 -0.47 31.49 26.45
N SER A 315 -0.52 30.15 26.52
CA SER A 315 -0.31 29.35 27.73
C SER A 315 1.13 28.83 27.90
N MET A 316 2.02 29.14 26.95
CA MET A 316 3.37 28.59 26.86
C MET A 316 4.42 29.68 27.10
N SER A 317 5.48 29.36 27.84
CA SER A 317 6.69 30.18 27.89
C SER A 317 7.31 30.30 26.50
N GLU A 318 7.99 31.40 26.18
CA GLU A 318 8.75 31.58 24.93
C GLU A 318 9.95 30.60 24.86
N SER A 319 9.68 29.30 24.68
CA SER A 319 10.69 28.36 24.17
C SER A 319 10.83 28.56 22.67
N GLU A 320 12.02 28.37 22.12
CA GLU A 320 12.25 28.55 20.69
C GLU A 320 11.48 27.50 19.87
N ASN A 321 11.35 26.27 20.40
CA ASN A 321 10.64 25.14 19.79
C ASN A 321 9.59 24.55 20.74
N LEU A 322 8.43 24.20 20.20
CA LEU A 322 7.40 23.39 20.85
C LEU A 322 7.41 21.99 20.24
N ALA A 323 7.75 20.98 21.05
CA ALA A 323 7.56 19.59 20.65
C ALA A 323 6.05 19.30 20.56
N LEU A 324 5.62 18.68 19.45
CA LEU A 324 4.22 18.31 19.25
C LEU A 324 4.01 16.82 19.47
N SER A 325 4.81 16.01 18.78
CA SER A 325 4.74 14.56 18.82
C SER A 325 6.09 13.98 18.39
N SER A 326 6.41 12.81 18.91
CA SER A 326 7.42 11.92 18.31
C SER A 326 6.74 10.71 17.69
N CYS A 327 7.42 10.07 16.75
CA CYS A 327 7.05 8.78 16.21
C CYS A 327 8.27 7.85 16.20
N THR A 328 8.13 6.68 16.82
CA THR A 328 9.12 5.61 16.72
C THR A 328 8.66 4.61 15.66
N VAL A 329 9.47 4.41 14.63
CA VAL A 329 9.25 3.45 13.54
C VAL A 329 10.11 2.21 13.81
N THR A 330 9.46 1.08 14.03
CA THR A 330 10.14 -0.23 14.20
C THR A 330 9.69 -1.16 13.09
N TYR A 331 10.61 -1.91 12.50
CA TYR A 331 10.28 -2.83 11.42
C TYR A 331 11.33 -3.92 11.27
N PHE A 332 11.04 -4.92 10.44
CA PHE A 332 12.00 -5.93 10.01
C PHE A 332 12.51 -5.60 8.60
N ASP A 333 13.80 -5.35 8.47
CA ASP A 333 14.47 -5.16 7.17
C ASP A 333 14.59 -6.54 6.50
N VAL A 334 13.84 -6.70 5.42
CA VAL A 334 13.75 -7.96 4.69
C VAL A 334 15.07 -8.30 3.99
N LEU A 335 15.77 -7.30 3.44
CA LEU A 335 16.98 -7.50 2.64
C LEU A 335 18.21 -7.78 3.50
N ASN A 336 18.23 -7.24 4.72
CA ASN A 336 19.32 -7.44 5.67
C ASN A 336 18.96 -8.46 6.77
N SER A 337 17.73 -8.96 6.78
CA SER A 337 17.21 -9.95 7.74
C SER A 337 17.41 -9.53 9.20
N CYS A 338 17.22 -8.25 9.51
CA CYS A 338 17.43 -7.70 10.84
C CYS A 338 16.26 -6.81 11.29
N PRO A 339 15.93 -6.77 12.60
CA PRO A 339 15.04 -5.75 13.12
C PRO A 339 15.76 -4.39 13.11
N VAL A 340 15.02 -3.35 12.74
CA VAL A 340 15.51 -1.96 12.67
C VAL A 340 14.53 -1.05 13.41
N GLN A 341 15.08 -0.03 14.08
CA GLN A 341 14.32 0.98 14.80
C GLN A 341 14.84 2.38 14.49
N HIS A 342 13.95 3.28 14.10
CA HIS A 342 14.20 4.70 13.92
C HIS A 342 13.26 5.51 14.80
N ARG A 343 13.74 6.61 15.36
CA ARG A 343 12.88 7.58 16.04
C ARG A 343 12.96 8.90 15.30
N VAL A 344 11.79 9.46 14.99
CA VAL A 344 11.65 10.79 14.41
C VAL A 344 10.80 11.65 15.31
N GLU A 345 11.12 12.93 15.38
CA GLU A 345 10.44 13.89 16.24
C GLU A 345 9.96 15.06 15.40
N CYS A 346 8.79 15.58 15.74
CA CYS A 346 8.27 16.81 15.17
C CYS A 346 8.16 17.87 16.26
N SER A 347 8.92 18.93 16.05
CA SER A 347 8.82 20.17 16.79
C SER A 347 8.46 21.30 15.84
N VAL A 348 7.71 22.28 16.33
CA VAL A 348 7.35 23.48 15.58
C VAL A 348 7.91 24.69 16.31
N VAL A 349 8.49 25.61 15.55
CA VAL A 349 9.09 26.83 16.07
C VAL A 349 8.00 27.79 16.57
N LEU A 350 8.13 28.28 17.81
CA LEU A 350 7.17 29.24 18.39
C LEU A 350 7.48 30.70 18.01
N ASN A 351 8.71 30.99 17.58
CA ASN A 351 9.19 32.34 17.27
C ASN A 351 9.22 32.64 15.74
N PRO A 352 8.49 33.66 15.25
CA PRO A 352 8.43 34.00 13.82
C PRO A 352 9.72 34.58 13.22
N ALA A 353 10.73 34.92 14.03
CA ALA A 353 12.02 35.46 13.57
C ALA A 353 13.02 34.37 13.14
N ILE A 354 12.74 33.10 13.47
CA ILE A 354 13.59 31.95 13.13
C ILE A 354 13.03 31.31 11.86
N SER A 355 13.89 31.10 10.86
CA SER A 355 13.56 30.36 9.64
C SER A 355 13.16 28.93 10.00
N CYS A 356 11.93 28.54 9.71
CA CYS A 356 11.47 27.16 9.88
C CYS A 356 11.98 26.32 8.69
N PRO A 357 12.46 25.07 8.90
CA PRO A 357 12.82 24.19 7.78
C PRO A 357 11.60 23.66 7.01
N VAL A 358 10.38 23.84 7.54
CA VAL A 358 9.14 23.41 6.88
C VAL A 358 8.83 24.34 5.70
N THR A 359 8.79 23.78 4.49
CA THR A 359 8.61 24.52 3.23
C THR A 359 7.13 24.58 2.82
N SER A 360 6.79 25.40 1.81
CA SER A 360 5.45 25.37 1.18
C SER A 360 5.09 23.95 0.70
N ASP A 361 6.10 23.18 0.28
CA ASP A 361 5.93 21.82 -0.23
C ASP A 361 5.45 20.87 0.88
N CYS A 362 5.93 21.00 2.11
CA CYS A 362 5.47 20.18 3.24
C CYS A 362 3.97 20.37 3.49
N VAL A 363 3.48 21.61 3.43
CA VAL A 363 2.06 21.90 3.62
C VAL A 363 1.25 21.30 2.46
N ASP A 364 1.79 21.33 1.24
CA ASP A 364 1.14 20.77 0.05
C ASP A 364 1.03 19.25 0.15
N ASP A 365 2.08 18.58 0.63
CA ASP A 365 2.11 17.15 0.91
C ASP A 365 1.05 16.72 1.94
N VAL A 366 0.90 17.48 3.04
CA VAL A 366 -0.14 17.23 4.06
C VAL A 366 -1.54 17.40 3.45
N GLU A 367 -1.76 18.47 2.68
CA GLU A 367 -3.05 18.73 2.01
C GLU A 367 -3.39 17.66 0.97
N GLN A 368 -2.42 17.24 0.16
CA GLN A 368 -2.56 16.15 -0.81
C GLN A 368 -3.03 14.85 -0.13
N HIS A 369 -2.37 14.47 0.96
CA HIS A 369 -2.72 13.24 1.66
C HIS A 369 -4.07 13.37 2.39
N ARG A 370 -4.40 14.54 2.94
CA ARG A 370 -5.72 14.82 3.52
C ARG A 370 -6.83 14.62 2.50
N LEU A 371 -6.68 15.19 1.31
CA LEU A 371 -7.65 15.02 0.22
C LEU A 371 -7.76 13.55 -0.20
N ARG A 372 -6.64 12.80 -0.24
CA ARG A 372 -6.65 11.36 -0.52
C ARG A 372 -7.50 10.60 0.50
N CYS A 373 -7.31 10.84 1.80
CA CYS A 373 -8.11 10.22 2.86
C CYS A 373 -9.60 10.60 2.75
N GLU A 374 -9.88 11.87 2.48
CA GLU A 374 -11.25 12.37 2.32
C GLU A 374 -11.97 11.70 1.13
N VAL A 375 -11.29 11.55 0.00
CA VAL A 375 -11.79 10.85 -1.18
C VAL A 375 -12.05 9.37 -0.85
N ALA A 376 -11.10 8.69 -0.22
CA ALA A 376 -11.26 7.29 0.17
C ALA A 376 -12.45 7.08 1.11
N GLU A 377 -12.65 7.98 2.08
CA GLU A 377 -13.80 7.95 2.98
C GLU A 377 -15.12 8.24 2.24
N ALA A 378 -15.12 9.22 1.34
CA ALA A 378 -16.29 9.58 0.53
C ALA A 378 -16.73 8.44 -0.39
N LEU A 379 -15.78 7.73 -1.01
CA LEU A 379 -16.02 6.53 -1.81
C LEU A 379 -16.69 5.43 -0.98
N GLY A 380 -16.13 5.12 0.20
CA GLY A 380 -16.71 4.12 1.11
C GLY A 380 -18.12 4.49 1.59
N LYS A 381 -18.36 5.76 1.92
CA LYS A 381 -19.70 6.27 2.30
C LYS A 381 -20.67 6.22 1.12
N ALA A 382 -20.25 6.65 -0.07
CA ALA A 382 -21.07 6.62 -1.28
C ALA A 382 -21.47 5.18 -1.64
N ASN A 383 -20.56 4.21 -1.50
CA ASN A 383 -20.87 2.80 -1.69
C ASN A 383 -22.00 2.34 -0.76
N LYS A 384 -21.91 2.62 0.55
CA LYS A 384 -22.95 2.27 1.53
C LYS A 384 -24.30 2.94 1.22
N MET A 385 -24.28 4.18 0.76
CA MET A 385 -25.49 4.88 0.33
C MET A 385 -26.11 4.24 -0.92
N ALA A 386 -25.28 3.86 -1.91
CA ALA A 386 -25.74 3.17 -3.11
C ALA A 386 -26.29 1.76 -2.80
N ASP A 387 -25.65 1.01 -1.90
CA ASP A 387 -26.12 -0.30 -1.42
C ASP A 387 -27.51 -0.22 -0.77
N SER A 388 -27.81 0.88 -0.07
CA SER A 388 -29.14 1.15 0.50
C SER A 388 -30.14 1.76 -0.50
N GLY A 389 -29.77 1.89 -1.78
CA GLY A 389 -30.61 2.45 -2.84
C GLY A 389 -30.60 3.98 -2.93
N ASN A 390 -29.85 4.66 -2.08
CA ASN A 390 -29.72 6.13 -2.09
C ASN A 390 -28.65 6.61 -3.09
N PHE A 391 -28.89 6.36 -4.38
CA PHE A 391 -27.99 6.79 -5.46
C PHE A 391 -27.87 8.31 -5.56
N ALA A 392 -28.95 9.05 -5.31
CA ALA A 392 -28.94 10.51 -5.36
C ALA A 392 -28.02 11.12 -4.29
N GLY A 393 -28.11 10.63 -3.05
CA GLY A 393 -27.24 11.04 -1.97
C GLY A 393 -25.78 10.64 -2.19
N ALA A 394 -25.54 9.41 -2.69
CA ALA A 394 -24.20 8.95 -3.05
C ALA A 394 -23.54 9.86 -4.10
N ARG A 395 -24.25 10.20 -5.18
CA ARG A 395 -23.77 11.14 -6.20
C ARG A 395 -23.55 12.54 -5.64
N GLY A 396 -24.47 13.04 -4.81
CA GLY A 396 -24.34 14.34 -4.16
C GLY A 396 -23.09 14.44 -3.29
N LEU A 397 -22.78 13.38 -2.53
CA LEU A 397 -21.56 13.29 -1.72
C LEU A 397 -20.31 13.36 -2.60
N LEU A 398 -20.21 12.51 -3.64
CA LEU A 398 -19.05 12.47 -4.53
C LEU A 398 -18.88 13.78 -5.31
N GLN A 399 -19.95 14.38 -5.82
CA GLN A 399 -19.91 15.70 -6.47
C GLN A 399 -19.44 16.81 -5.51
N GLY A 400 -19.84 16.75 -4.23
CA GLY A 400 -19.33 17.64 -3.19
C GLY A 400 -17.82 17.49 -3.00
N THR A 401 -17.33 16.24 -2.94
CA THR A 401 -15.90 15.95 -2.85
C THR A 401 -15.12 16.43 -4.09
N VAL A 402 -15.66 16.23 -5.30
CA VAL A 402 -15.07 16.79 -6.54
C VAL A 402 -14.88 18.31 -6.45
N LYS A 403 -15.88 19.03 -5.93
CA LYS A 403 -15.78 20.49 -5.74
C LYS A 403 -14.68 20.87 -4.76
N ARG A 404 -14.52 20.12 -3.66
CA ARG A 404 -13.46 20.35 -2.66
C ARG A 404 -12.07 20.11 -3.24
N VAL A 405 -11.87 18.99 -3.94
CA VAL A 405 -10.58 18.68 -4.59
C VAL A 405 -10.23 19.72 -5.67
N ARG A 406 -11.21 20.15 -6.49
CA ARG A 406 -10.99 21.22 -7.49
C ARG A 406 -10.70 22.59 -6.87
N GLY A 407 -11.30 22.88 -5.72
CA GLY A 407 -11.12 24.13 -4.99
C GLY A 407 -9.84 24.19 -4.16
N SER A 408 -9.11 23.08 -4.02
CA SER A 408 -7.88 23.04 -3.23
C SER A 408 -6.73 23.69 -3.97
N ARG A 409 -5.75 24.18 -3.20
CA ARG A 409 -4.51 24.76 -3.74
C ARG A 409 -3.64 23.73 -4.48
N VAL A 410 -3.79 22.45 -4.15
CA VAL A 410 -3.05 21.33 -4.77
C VAL A 410 -3.79 20.71 -5.96
N SER A 411 -4.90 21.32 -6.42
CA SER A 411 -5.78 20.78 -7.48
C SER A 411 -5.09 20.46 -8.81
N ARG A 412 -3.93 21.07 -9.10
CA ARG A 412 -3.13 20.84 -10.31
C ARG A 412 -2.01 19.82 -10.13
N GLN A 413 -1.78 19.32 -8.92
CA GLN A 413 -0.77 18.31 -8.66
C GLN A 413 -1.24 16.94 -9.15
N VAL A 414 -0.29 16.08 -9.52
CA VAL A 414 -0.55 14.77 -10.14
C VAL A 414 -1.55 13.95 -9.33
N LEU A 415 -1.37 13.87 -8.01
CA LEU A 415 -2.28 13.13 -7.15
C LEU A 415 -3.72 13.68 -7.22
N ALA A 416 -3.90 15.00 -7.13
CA ALA A 416 -5.22 15.61 -7.14
C ALA A 416 -5.96 15.36 -8.46
N VAL A 417 -5.23 15.36 -9.59
CA VAL A 417 -5.79 15.00 -10.90
C VAL A 417 -6.29 13.56 -10.89
N HIS A 418 -5.50 12.61 -10.38
CA HIS A 418 -5.95 11.21 -10.26
C HIS A 418 -7.12 11.02 -9.30
N LEU A 419 -7.16 11.76 -8.18
CA LEU A 419 -8.32 11.73 -7.29
C LEU A 419 -9.59 12.19 -8.01
N LEU A 420 -9.49 13.19 -8.90
CA LEU A 420 -10.62 13.65 -9.71
C LEU A 420 -11.06 12.61 -10.74
N GLU A 421 -10.13 11.96 -11.43
CA GLU A 421 -10.42 10.85 -12.35
C GLU A 421 -11.16 9.70 -11.62
N THR A 422 -10.63 9.25 -10.48
CA THR A 422 -11.26 8.24 -9.63
C THR A 422 -12.70 8.63 -9.25
N LEU A 423 -12.91 9.88 -8.82
CA LEU A 423 -14.24 10.36 -8.44
C LEU A 423 -15.21 10.41 -9.63
N GLN A 424 -14.72 10.75 -10.82
CA GLN A 424 -15.52 10.78 -12.05
C GLN A 424 -15.95 9.37 -12.47
N GLU A 425 -15.02 8.42 -12.53
CA GLU A 425 -15.35 7.02 -12.83
C GLU A 425 -16.32 6.43 -11.79
N SER A 426 -16.14 6.77 -10.52
CA SER A 426 -17.05 6.36 -9.45
C SER A 426 -18.45 6.97 -9.59
N LEU A 427 -18.55 8.21 -10.08
CA LEU A 427 -19.84 8.85 -10.37
C LEU A 427 -20.57 8.16 -11.52
N GLU A 428 -19.85 7.72 -12.56
CA GLU A 428 -20.40 6.93 -13.66
C GLU A 428 -20.90 5.56 -13.17
N GLY A 429 -20.18 4.93 -12.24
CA GLY A 429 -20.59 3.67 -11.61
C GLY A 429 -21.84 3.75 -10.71
N ILE A 430 -22.30 4.94 -10.31
CA ILE A 430 -23.46 5.13 -9.42
C ILE A 430 -24.62 5.83 -10.16
N GLN A 431 -24.69 5.69 -11.48
CA GLN A 431 -25.81 6.26 -12.26
C GLN A 431 -27.16 5.62 -11.88
N ASP A 432 -27.19 4.30 -11.83
CA ASP A 432 -28.38 3.51 -11.53
C ASP A 432 -28.02 2.17 -10.86
N LYS A 433 -29.06 1.44 -10.45
CA LYS A 433 -28.93 0.18 -9.73
C LYS A 433 -28.25 -0.92 -10.54
N VAL A 434 -28.48 -0.99 -11.85
CA VAL A 434 -27.93 -2.02 -12.72
C VAL A 434 -26.43 -1.76 -12.91
N THR A 435 -26.09 -0.54 -13.30
CA THR A 435 -24.70 -0.07 -13.47
C THR A 435 -23.87 -0.27 -12.20
N PHE A 436 -24.43 0.11 -11.05
CA PHE A 436 -23.77 -0.07 -9.75
C PHE A 436 -23.55 -1.54 -9.40
N ALA A 437 -24.56 -2.39 -9.60
CA ALA A 437 -24.46 -3.81 -9.29
C ALA A 437 -23.49 -4.55 -10.21
N GLN A 438 -23.42 -4.16 -11.50
CA GLN A 438 -22.59 -4.82 -12.50
C GLN A 438 -21.12 -4.41 -12.44
N HIS A 439 -20.78 -3.17 -12.10
CA HIS A 439 -19.38 -2.75 -12.04
C HIS A 439 -19.10 -1.67 -11.01
N GLY A 440 -20.03 -0.71 -10.82
CA GLY A 440 -19.76 0.49 -10.01
C GLY A 440 -19.31 0.17 -8.59
N LYS A 441 -19.93 -0.82 -7.95
CA LYS A 441 -19.56 -1.28 -6.61
C LYS A 441 -18.12 -1.76 -6.53
N ALA A 442 -17.73 -2.70 -7.41
CA ALA A 442 -16.38 -3.27 -7.40
C ALA A 442 -15.31 -2.21 -7.67
N VAL A 443 -15.58 -1.28 -8.60
CA VAL A 443 -14.72 -0.13 -8.92
C VAL A 443 -14.50 0.75 -7.68
N ILE A 444 -15.58 1.17 -7.02
CA ILE A 444 -15.51 2.06 -5.85
C ILE A 444 -14.76 1.40 -4.70
N LEU A 445 -15.05 0.11 -4.43
CA LEU A 445 -14.38 -0.65 -3.39
C LEU A 445 -12.88 -0.82 -3.68
N SER A 446 -12.52 -1.07 -4.94
CA SER A 446 -11.14 -1.15 -5.37
C SER A 446 -10.44 0.20 -5.17
N TYR A 447 -10.98 1.31 -5.68
CA TYR A 447 -10.37 2.64 -5.52
C TYR A 447 -10.27 3.09 -4.06
N ALA A 448 -11.29 2.86 -3.24
CA ALA A 448 -11.24 3.17 -1.82
C ALA A 448 -10.10 2.41 -1.14
N GLY A 449 -9.95 1.11 -1.43
CA GLY A 449 -8.85 0.29 -0.94
C GLY A 449 -7.48 0.81 -1.38
N SER A 450 -7.32 1.17 -2.65
CA SER A 450 -6.07 1.73 -3.20
C SER A 450 -5.65 3.02 -2.51
N HIS A 451 -6.58 3.95 -2.29
CA HIS A 451 -6.27 5.22 -1.66
C HIS A 451 -5.94 5.07 -0.17
N TRP A 452 -6.64 4.20 0.56
CA TRP A 452 -6.34 3.89 1.96
C TRP A 452 -4.99 3.18 2.12
N GLN A 453 -4.76 2.16 1.29
CA GLN A 453 -3.52 1.40 1.31
C GLN A 453 -2.36 2.11 0.61
N GLN A 454 -2.62 3.23 -0.07
CA GLN A 454 -1.63 4.00 -0.82
C GLN A 454 -0.87 3.13 -1.83
N ARG A 455 -1.61 2.26 -2.53
CA ARG A 455 -1.10 1.32 -3.52
C ARG A 455 -1.93 1.37 -4.77
N SER A 456 -1.29 1.14 -5.92
CA SER A 456 -2.03 0.97 -7.18
C SER A 456 -2.85 -0.31 -7.14
N ASN A 457 -4.10 -0.22 -7.57
CA ASN A 457 -4.87 -1.35 -8.07
C ASN A 457 -5.63 -0.97 -9.36
N THR A 458 -5.10 0.03 -10.07
CA THR A 458 -5.78 0.73 -11.15
C THR A 458 -6.16 -0.18 -12.31
N LYS A 459 -7.35 0.08 -12.86
CA LYS A 459 -7.74 -0.24 -14.22
C LYS A 459 -6.97 0.70 -15.18
N PRO A 460 -6.42 0.22 -16.31
CA PRO A 460 -5.85 1.12 -17.31
C PRO A 460 -6.90 2.10 -17.81
N SER A 461 -6.54 3.38 -17.96
CA SER A 461 -7.26 4.23 -18.90
C SER A 461 -7.10 3.63 -20.30
N GLN A 462 -8.19 3.51 -21.07
CA GLN A 462 -8.15 2.94 -22.43
C GLN A 462 -7.08 3.62 -23.32
N GLU A 463 -6.80 4.90 -23.09
CA GLU A 463 -5.78 5.67 -23.81
C GLU A 463 -4.34 5.21 -23.49
N GLY A 464 -4.05 4.81 -22.25
CA GLY A 464 -2.70 4.38 -21.83
C GLY A 464 -2.25 3.05 -22.45
N TYR A 465 -3.19 2.18 -22.83
CA TYR A 465 -2.91 0.91 -23.50
C TYR A 465 -2.70 1.07 -25.01
N VAL A 466 -3.54 1.86 -25.68
CA VAL A 466 -3.42 2.14 -27.12
C VAL A 466 -2.11 2.88 -27.42
N ARG A 467 -1.70 3.84 -26.57
CA ARG A 467 -0.46 4.61 -26.75
C ARG A 467 0.80 3.76 -26.56
N ARG A 468 0.84 2.90 -25.54
CA ARG A 468 1.96 1.96 -25.29
C ARG A 468 2.14 0.98 -26.46
N ARG A 469 1.06 0.60 -27.14
CA ARG A 469 1.12 -0.23 -28.34
C ARG A 469 1.69 0.52 -29.56
N THR A 470 1.40 1.81 -29.71
CA THR A 470 1.92 2.63 -30.82
C THR A 470 3.35 3.14 -30.62
N GLU A 471 3.77 3.45 -29.39
CA GLU A 471 5.15 3.90 -29.08
C GLU A 471 6.18 2.76 -29.21
N MET A 472 5.71 1.51 -29.21
CA MET A 472 6.53 0.31 -29.30
C MET A 472 6.66 -0.26 -30.73
N ALA A 473 6.12 0.40 -31.76
CA ALA A 473 6.36 0.04 -33.16
C ALA A 473 7.76 0.54 -33.60
N PRO A 474 8.54 -0.22 -34.37
CA PRO A 474 9.88 0.20 -34.76
C PRO A 474 9.77 1.31 -35.82
N THR A 475 9.90 2.57 -35.42
CA THR A 475 10.18 3.65 -36.37
C THR A 475 11.62 3.52 -36.84
N GLY A 476 11.77 3.00 -38.06
CA GLY A 476 13.03 3.03 -38.81
C GLY A 476 13.55 4.44 -39.00
N LEU A 477 14.88 4.51 -39.19
CA LEU A 477 15.69 5.69 -39.50
C LEU A 477 14.93 6.80 -40.25
N LEU A 478 15.09 8.06 -39.80
CA LEU A 478 15.68 9.16 -40.60
C LEU A 478 15.79 10.48 -39.79
N SER A 479 17.04 10.96 -39.70
CA SER A 479 17.52 12.35 -39.69
C SER A 479 16.99 13.38 -38.68
N ALA A 480 17.94 13.91 -37.90
CA ALA A 480 17.87 15.16 -37.17
C ALA A 480 17.56 16.37 -38.07
N LYS A 481 16.71 17.30 -37.59
CA LYS A 481 16.86 18.76 -37.74
C LYS A 481 15.87 19.51 -36.83
N SER A 482 16.34 20.65 -36.35
CA SER A 482 15.71 21.61 -35.43
C SER A 482 14.34 22.14 -35.85
N ALA A 483 13.44 22.33 -34.89
CA ALA A 483 12.57 23.52 -34.81
C ALA A 483 11.90 23.59 -33.43
N ALA A 484 12.13 24.69 -32.72
CA ALA A 484 11.32 25.12 -31.58
C ALA A 484 9.95 25.59 -32.08
N SER A 485 8.86 25.11 -31.48
CA SER A 485 7.55 25.78 -31.49
C SER A 485 6.59 25.07 -30.54
N SER A 486 5.98 25.87 -29.68
CA SER A 486 4.93 25.60 -28.70
C SER A 486 3.77 24.70 -29.17
N ALA A 487 3.45 23.69 -28.37
CA ALA A 487 2.15 23.00 -28.34
C ALA A 487 1.85 22.52 -26.89
N PRO A 488 0.57 22.47 -26.47
CA PRO A 488 0.19 22.40 -25.07
C PRO A 488 0.46 21.04 -24.44
N SER A 489 0.89 21.05 -23.18
CA SER A 489 1.23 19.90 -22.35
C SER A 489 0.04 18.92 -22.22
N SER A 490 0.12 17.80 -22.93
CA SER A 490 -0.80 16.67 -22.81
C SER A 490 -0.49 15.86 -21.55
N THR A 491 -1.50 15.67 -20.70
CA THR A 491 -1.50 14.86 -19.48
C THR A 491 -1.18 13.39 -19.78
N ASN A 492 0.00 12.94 -19.33
CA ASN A 492 0.34 11.52 -19.25
C ASN A 492 -0.52 10.86 -18.16
N SER A 493 -1.06 9.67 -18.43
CA SER A 493 -1.68 8.80 -17.42
C SER A 493 -0.60 8.24 -16.46
N TYR A 494 -0.18 9.03 -15.49
CA TYR A 494 0.90 8.72 -14.53
C TYR A 494 0.35 8.16 -13.22
N SER A 495 0.29 6.83 -13.03
CA SER A 495 -0.08 6.30 -11.70
C SER A 495 0.79 6.91 -10.59
N PRO A 496 0.22 7.51 -9.52
CA PRO A 496 0.98 8.16 -8.46
C PRO A 496 1.73 7.15 -7.57
N TYR A 497 1.52 5.85 -7.81
CA TYR A 497 2.06 4.72 -7.04
C TYR A 497 3.21 4.03 -7.79
N ARG A 498 4.07 4.81 -8.45
CA ARG A 498 5.10 4.29 -9.36
C ARG A 498 6.09 3.40 -8.59
N ASN A 499 6.28 2.20 -9.10
CA ASN A 499 7.32 1.26 -8.67
C ASN A 499 8.10 0.83 -9.93
N SER A 500 9.42 0.92 -9.90
CA SER A 500 10.32 0.49 -10.98
C SER A 500 10.05 -0.94 -11.42
N HIS A 501 9.85 -1.86 -10.48
CA HIS A 501 9.59 -3.28 -10.76
C HIS A 501 8.30 -3.50 -11.55
N LYS A 502 7.22 -2.78 -11.20
CA LYS A 502 5.97 -2.78 -11.97
C LYS A 502 6.23 -2.36 -13.43
N THR A 503 7.02 -1.30 -13.61
CA THR A 503 7.31 -0.76 -14.94
C THR A 503 8.08 -1.77 -15.81
N THR A 504 9.08 -2.44 -15.21
CA THR A 504 9.87 -3.49 -15.87
C THR A 504 9.03 -4.73 -16.18
N LEU A 505 8.16 -5.16 -15.27
CA LEU A 505 7.27 -6.30 -15.52
C LEU A 505 6.31 -6.03 -16.68
N LEU A 506 5.72 -4.83 -16.73
CA LEU A 506 4.80 -4.46 -17.81
C LEU A 506 5.52 -4.36 -19.16
N SER A 507 6.76 -3.89 -19.20
CA SER A 507 7.54 -3.85 -20.45
C SER A 507 7.92 -5.26 -20.91
N HIS A 508 8.34 -6.14 -19.99
CA HIS A 508 8.61 -7.55 -20.29
C HIS A 508 7.37 -8.28 -20.80
N TYR A 509 6.22 -8.11 -20.15
CA TYR A 509 4.95 -8.71 -20.59
C TYR A 509 4.52 -8.20 -21.98
N ALA A 510 4.71 -6.90 -22.25
CA ALA A 510 4.42 -6.35 -23.57
C ALA A 510 5.36 -6.90 -24.66
N ALA A 511 6.62 -7.23 -24.31
CA ALA A 511 7.59 -7.80 -25.23
C ALA A 511 7.28 -9.27 -25.59
N THR A 512 6.72 -10.06 -24.67
CA THR A 512 6.34 -11.46 -24.96
C THR A 512 5.13 -11.60 -25.88
N LYS A 513 4.37 -10.51 -26.09
CA LYS A 513 3.19 -10.43 -26.97
C LYS A 513 3.51 -10.04 -28.42
N LYS A 514 4.75 -9.63 -28.73
CA LYS A 514 5.22 -9.33 -30.09
C LYS A 514 5.88 -10.55 -30.71
#